data_AF-A0A2T4TU69-F1
#
_entry.id   AF-A0A2T4TU69-F1
#
_cell.length_a   1.000
_cell.length_b   1.000
_cell.length_c   1.000
_cell.angle_alpha   90.00
_cell.angle_beta   90.00
_cell.angle_gamma   90.00
#
_symmetry.space_group_name_H-M   'P 1'
#
loop_
_entity.id
_entity.type
_entity.pdbx_description
1 polymer ?
#
loop_
_entity_poly.entity_id
_entity_poly.type
_entity_poly.pdbx_seq_one_letter_code
_entity_poly.pdbx_strand_id
1 'polypeptide(L)' 'MNDISEILDVLFAFKLGIPVIWKDDYGSWWGAHKGHVFDFHHEYRVVYSQDVEEYLKEINKK' A
#
# COMPACT_ATOMS: atom_id res chain seq x y z
N MET A 1 12.43 10.65 11.07
CA MET A 1 13.55 9.79 10.55
C MET A 1 13.10 8.36 10.31
N ASN A 2 12.16 7.80 11.10
CA ASN A 2 11.53 6.51 10.79
C ASN A 2 10.68 6.56 9.51
N ASP A 3 9.88 7.62 9.32
CA ASP A 3 8.90 7.69 8.21
C ASP A 3 9.55 7.65 6.81
N ILE A 4 10.78 8.21 6.68
CA ILE A 4 11.55 8.16 5.44
C ILE A 4 12.08 6.74 5.17
N SER A 5 12.40 5.97 6.21
CA SER A 5 12.89 4.60 6.03
C SER A 5 11.72 3.69 5.63
N GLU A 6 10.56 3.86 6.26
CA GLU A 6 9.35 3.06 5.98
C GLU A 6 8.83 3.27 4.55
N ILE A 7 8.80 4.52 4.05
CA ILE A 7 8.37 4.78 2.66
C ILE A 7 9.38 4.26 1.63
N LEU A 8 10.67 4.23 1.94
CA LEU A 8 11.68 3.63 1.07
C LEU A 8 11.49 2.11 0.94
N ASP A 9 11.15 1.42 2.03
CA ASP A 9 10.83 -0.01 2.00
C ASP A 9 9.60 -0.29 1.14
N VAL A 10 8.57 0.55 1.24
CA VAL A 10 7.36 0.47 0.39
C VAL A 10 7.69 0.65 -1.09
N LEU A 11 8.46 1.69 -1.42
CA LEU A 11 8.87 1.97 -2.80
C LEU A 11 9.73 0.83 -3.37
N PHE A 12 10.62 0.28 -2.55
CA PHE A 12 11.46 -0.85 -2.93
C PHE A 12 10.64 -2.12 -3.18
N ALA A 13 9.72 -2.45 -2.27
CA ALA A 13 8.81 -3.59 -2.41
C ALA A 13 7.95 -3.47 -3.68
N PHE A 14 7.37 -2.29 -3.93
CA PHE A 14 6.60 -2.02 -5.14
C PHE A 14 7.44 -2.22 -6.41
N LYS A 15 8.70 -1.76 -6.41
CA LYS A 15 9.62 -1.94 -7.54
C LYS A 15 10.01 -3.40 -7.79
N LEU A 16 10.00 -4.23 -6.75
CA LEU A 16 10.19 -5.68 -6.84
C LEU A 16 8.93 -6.44 -7.30
N GLY A 17 7.80 -5.74 -7.53
CA GLY A 17 6.53 -6.37 -7.89
C GLY A 17 5.79 -6.97 -6.70
N ILE A 18 6.22 -6.67 -5.47
CA ILE A 18 5.48 -7.04 -4.27
C ILE A 18 4.27 -6.11 -4.16
N PRO A 19 3.05 -6.65 -3.95
CA PRO A 19 1.88 -5.81 -3.83
C PRO A 19 2.00 -4.81 -2.68
N VAL A 20 1.58 -3.58 -2.97
CA VAL A 20 1.46 -2.51 -1.98
C VAL A 20 0.02 -2.03 -2.00
N ILE A 21 -0.51 -1.77 -0.82
CA ILE A 21 -1.79 -1.09 -0.65
C ILE A 21 -1.58 0.24 0.06
N TRP A 22 -2.51 1.16 -0.12
CA TRP A 22 -2.51 2.48 0.49
C TRP A 22 -3.90 2.84 0.98
N LYS A 23 -3.98 3.69 2.00
CA LYS A 23 -5.24 4.18 2.57
C LYS A 23 -5.51 5.59 2.06
N ASP A 24 -6.70 5.81 1.52
CA ASP A 24 -7.16 7.14 1.09
C ASP A 24 -7.65 7.99 2.26
N ASP A 25 -7.91 9.27 1.98
CA ASP A 25 -8.41 10.24 2.95
C ASP A 25 -9.82 9.90 3.50
N TYR A 26 -10.56 9.03 2.80
CA TYR A 26 -11.88 8.54 3.23
C TYR A 26 -11.78 7.28 4.09
N GLY A 27 -10.56 6.77 4.31
CA GLY A 27 -10.26 5.60 5.11
C GLY A 27 -10.36 4.27 4.38
N SER A 28 -10.60 4.29 3.07
CA SER A 28 -10.66 3.10 2.22
C SER A 28 -9.26 2.70 1.75
N TRP A 29 -9.01 1.41 1.67
CA TRP A 29 -7.76 0.85 1.19
C TRP A 29 -7.83 0.48 -0.29
N TRP A 30 -6.73 0.73 -0.99
CA TRP A 30 -6.60 0.54 -2.43
C TRP A 30 -5.26 -0.09 -2.78
N GLY A 31 -5.21 -0.83 -3.88
CA GLY A 31 -3.93 -1.33 -4.43
C GLY A 31 -3.14 -0.21 -5.10
N ALA A 32 -1.84 -0.16 -4.87
CA ALA A 32 -0.92 0.64 -5.65
C ALA A 32 -0.72 -0.02 -7.02
N HIS A 33 -0.87 0.76 -8.09
CA HIS A 33 -0.66 0.32 -9.47
C HIS A 33 0.43 1.16 -10.13
N LYS A 34 0.87 0.79 -11.34
CA LYS A 34 2.01 1.41 -12.05
C LYS A 34 1.93 2.94 -12.22
N GLY A 35 0.74 3.52 -12.13
CA GLY A 35 0.50 4.97 -12.21
C GLY A 35 0.26 5.65 -10.86
N HIS A 36 0.41 4.92 -9.75
CA HIS A 36 0.18 5.46 -8.41
C HIS A 36 1.27 6.49 -8.05
N VAL A 37 0.83 7.63 -7.53
CA VAL A 37 1.72 8.67 -7.00
C VAL A 37 1.84 8.46 -5.50
N PHE A 38 3.05 8.14 -5.04
CA PHE A 38 3.32 7.95 -3.62
C PHE A 38 3.38 9.30 -2.91
N ASP A 39 2.60 9.44 -1.84
CA ASP A 39 2.50 10.65 -1.02
C ASP A 39 2.79 10.29 0.44
N PHE A 40 3.74 10.97 1.07
CA PHE A 40 4.13 10.74 2.45
C PHE A 40 3.01 10.96 3.48
N HIS A 41 1.88 11.56 3.09
CA HIS A 41 0.72 11.72 3.96
C HIS A 41 -0.22 10.50 3.98
N HIS A 42 -0.09 9.57 3.02
CA HIS A 42 -0.90 8.35 2.99
C HIS A 42 -0.23 7.22 3.78
N GLU A 43 -1.07 6.37 4.39
CA GLU A 43 -0.61 5.13 5.00
C GLU A 43 -0.41 4.07 3.93
N TYR A 44 0.75 3.42 3.91
CA TYR A 44 1.08 2.33 2.98
C TYR A 44 1.34 1.03 3.72
N ARG A 45 1.01 -0.10 3.08
CA ARG A 45 1.35 -1.43 3.58
C ARG A 45 1.81 -2.33 2.44
N VAL A 46 2.91 -3.04 2.68
CA VAL A 46 3.35 -4.14 1.82
C VAL A 46 2.49 -5.37 2.14
N VAL A 47 1.92 -5.98 1.11
CA VAL A 47 1.06 -7.16 1.25
C VAL A 47 1.82 -8.37 0.71
N TYR A 48 2.07 -9.33 1.60
CA TYR A 48 2.73 -10.59 1.28
C TYR A 48 1.74 -11.72 0.91
N SER A 49 0.43 -11.44 0.94
CA SER A 49 -0.61 -12.37 0.50
C SER A 49 -0.58 -12.55 -1.01
N GLN A 50 -0.91 -13.76 -1.48
CA GLN A 50 -1.09 -14.04 -2.90
C GLN A 50 -2.39 -13.43 -3.46
N ASP A 51 -3.38 -13.19 -2.61
CA ASP A 51 -4.67 -12.59 -3.01
C ASP A 51 -4.86 -11.21 -2.37
N VAL A 52 -4.44 -10.18 -3.11
CA VAL A 52 -4.54 -8.78 -2.68
C VAL A 52 -5.99 -8.29 -2.77
N GLU A 53 -6.77 -8.80 -3.72
CA GLU A 53 -8.15 -8.36 -3.90
C GLU A 53 -9.05 -8.85 -2.77
N GLU A 54 -8.88 -10.11 -2.35
CA GLU A 54 -9.58 -10.64 -1.19
C GLU A 54 -9.18 -9.88 0.07
N TYR A 55 -7.89 -9.63 0.27
CA TYR A 55 -7.41 -8.84 1.40
C TYR A 55 -8.03 -7.42 1.43
N LEU A 56 -8.07 -6.73 0.29
CA LEU A 56 -8.71 -5.42 0.17
C LEU A 56 -10.21 -5.47 0.50
N LYS A 57 -10.92 -6.50 0.05
CA LYS A 57 -12.35 -6.70 0.37
C LYS A 57 -12.57 -6.92 1.85
N GLU A 58 -11.69 -7.65 2.53
CA GLU A 58 -11.80 -7.89 3.97
C GLU A 58 -11.57 -6.62 4.80
N ILE A 59 -10.54 -5.86 4.47
CA ILE A 59 -10.19 -4.68 5.27
C ILE A 59 -11.15 -3.50 5.07
N ASN A 60 -11.78 -3.37 3.89
CA ASN A 60 -12.76 -2.32 3.60
C ASN A 60 -14.20 -2.67 4.05
N LYS A 61 -14.46 -3.91 4.48
CA LYS A 61 -15.75 -4.30 5.08
C LYS A 61 -15.88 -3.91 6.55
N LYS A 62 -14.76 -3.62 7.21
CA LYS A 62 -14.69 -3.18 8.61
C LYS A 62 -14.90 -1.68 8.71
#